data_AF-A0A960MN63-F1
#
_entry.id   AF-A0A960MN63-F1
#
_cell.length_a   1.000
_cell.length_b   1.000
_cell.length_c   1.000
_cell.angle_alpha   90.00
_cell.angle_beta   90.00
_cell.angle_gamma   90.00
#
_symmetry.space_group_name_H-M   'P 1'
#
loop_
_entity.id
_entity.type
_entity.pdbx_description
1 polymer ?
#
loop_
_entity_poly.entity_id
_entity_poly.type
_entity_poly.pdbx_seq_one_letter_code
_entity_poly.pdbx_strand_id
1 'polypeptide(L)'
;SKLRQELYQELLKTYKQDLGFNLGEELSVLKSKTKLTQEEALLKEVLTLLDHEKNYSEETYLKFTQKTRDLISYCKENEGVNPGVVALSRKIAYAFMTPSIQAFQEKLVQSYLGEDAPEMTADNFHEVLPARNKAVGKADSKMKMGFFSSNLAKVVGGLSLGNYFDSNPPNLRKVETWKSETEEREIYHMRHATPHVGAPFNAAPIDPIYEAFLEEAKERGEGVLYACHQRLGDKGLRLEQEGYRADSIVALEEKHPNLLVLFQSVENDLFKKGATTFVELKEQLIATFKDTTSNTQNRLPSYLMQNGQINEKYKEEMKEILDFVHETFFPGKDAVDLTGKDLYGGLDESHHTNEAQAFIMLFYHFQREHLKFADKTDYKVKYVNTGCKDDFDRGGAQNIASDRVDQTILYGKEVPQEALEATASSVQEPPIHAKGIPVINHRMQPSLLVSRLLATLSKDQLDKLQARKWGGFALTGYTAGPNVSLNKQ
;
A
#
# COMPACT_ATOMS: atom_id res chain seq x y z
N SER A 1 8.98 0.64 -27.08
CA SER A 1 10.36 1.00 -26.65
C SER A 1 10.40 2.40 -26.07
N LYS A 2 10.00 3.44 -26.81
CA LYS A 2 9.95 4.85 -26.37
C LYS A 2 9.27 5.08 -25.01
N LEU A 3 8.06 4.53 -24.85
CA LEU A 3 7.28 4.66 -23.61
C LEU A 3 8.00 4.09 -22.36
N ARG A 4 8.74 2.98 -22.50
CA ARG A 4 9.52 2.41 -21.40
C ARG A 4 10.69 3.32 -21.02
N GLN A 5 11.32 3.94 -22.00
CA GLN A 5 12.42 4.87 -21.79
C GLN A 5 11.95 6.12 -21.03
N GLU A 6 10.80 6.67 -21.40
CA GLU A 6 10.17 7.81 -20.69
C GLU A 6 9.89 7.47 -19.22
N LEU A 7 9.40 6.26 -18.91
CA LEU A 7 9.17 5.79 -17.54
C LEU A 7 10.46 5.77 -16.70
N TYR A 8 11.51 5.10 -17.21
CA TYR A 8 12.77 4.99 -16.46
C TYR A 8 13.47 6.34 -16.26
N GLN A 9 13.29 7.27 -17.20
CA GLN A 9 13.79 8.64 -17.08
C GLN A 9 13.10 9.42 -15.95
N GLU A 10 11.76 9.39 -15.89
CA GLU A 10 11.02 10.09 -14.82
C GLU A 10 11.30 9.47 -13.44
N LEU A 11 11.41 8.15 -13.34
CA LEU A 11 11.76 7.48 -12.08
C LEU A 11 13.09 7.96 -11.50
N LEU A 12 14.16 7.93 -12.30
CA LEU A 12 15.50 8.33 -11.84
C LEU A 12 15.60 9.83 -11.57
N LYS A 13 14.83 10.65 -12.31
CA LYS A 13 14.69 12.07 -12.03
C LYS A 13 14.03 12.32 -10.67
N THR A 14 12.95 11.62 -10.34
CA THR A 14 12.31 11.71 -9.01
C THR A 14 13.25 11.21 -7.92
N TYR A 15 13.92 10.07 -8.14
CA TYR A 15 14.94 9.57 -7.20
C TYR A 15 16.01 10.61 -6.90
N LYS A 16 16.56 11.27 -7.93
CA LYS A 16 17.59 12.31 -7.77
C LYS A 16 17.09 13.51 -6.97
N GLN A 17 15.82 13.86 -7.10
CA GLN A 17 15.20 14.94 -6.31
C GLN A 17 15.12 14.54 -4.83
N ASP A 18 14.76 13.29 -4.52
CA ASP A 18 14.49 12.83 -3.16
C ASP A 18 15.74 12.42 -2.34
N LEU A 19 16.95 12.46 -2.93
CA LEU A 19 18.18 12.01 -2.26
C LEU A 19 18.52 12.79 -0.98
N GLY A 20 18.12 14.06 -0.88
CA GLY A 20 18.45 14.92 0.26
C GLY A 20 19.97 15.18 0.43
N PHE A 21 20.77 14.97 -0.62
CA PHE A 21 22.20 15.31 -0.68
C PHE A 21 22.62 15.69 -2.11
N ASN A 22 23.75 16.39 -2.23
CA ASN A 22 24.29 16.80 -3.53
C ASN A 22 25.05 15.65 -4.20
N LEU A 23 24.37 14.96 -5.12
CA LEU A 23 24.93 13.85 -5.90
C LEU A 23 26.28 14.18 -6.55
N GLY A 24 26.40 15.39 -7.13
CA GLY A 24 27.61 15.81 -7.85
C GLY A 24 28.80 16.01 -6.93
N GLU A 25 28.57 16.50 -5.72
CA GLU A 25 29.59 16.70 -4.70
C GLU A 25 30.13 15.34 -4.18
N GLU A 26 29.24 14.44 -3.78
CA GLU A 26 29.61 13.10 -3.30
C GLU A 26 30.38 12.30 -4.36
N LEU A 27 29.90 12.35 -5.61
CA LEU A 27 30.57 11.69 -6.72
C LEU A 27 31.94 12.32 -7.02
N SER A 28 32.09 13.63 -6.87
CA SER A 28 33.37 14.33 -7.01
C SER A 28 34.38 13.89 -5.95
N VAL A 29 33.94 13.79 -4.69
CA VAL A 29 34.76 13.29 -3.57
C VAL A 29 35.28 11.88 -3.87
N LEU A 30 34.42 10.96 -4.29
CA LEU A 30 34.83 9.59 -4.63
C LEU A 30 35.71 9.52 -5.88
N LYS A 31 35.55 10.43 -6.84
CA LYS A 31 36.43 10.51 -8.02
C LYS A 31 37.82 11.06 -7.68
N SER A 32 37.94 11.90 -6.65
CA SER A 32 39.21 12.50 -6.22
C SER A 32 40.13 11.55 -5.43
N LYS A 33 39.60 10.45 -4.90
CA LYS A 33 40.36 9.47 -4.12
C LYS A 33 41.24 8.59 -5.01
N THR A 34 42.51 8.44 -4.61
CA THR A 34 43.50 7.60 -5.31
C THR A 34 43.26 6.10 -5.13
N LYS A 35 42.64 5.70 -4.01
CA LYS A 35 42.25 4.33 -3.71
C LYS A 35 40.91 4.38 -2.98
N LEU A 36 39.95 3.58 -3.47
CA LEU A 36 38.64 3.41 -2.83
C LEU A 36 38.66 2.13 -2.01
N THR A 37 37.98 2.15 -0.87
CA THR A 37 37.55 0.92 -0.20
C THR A 37 36.44 0.24 -1.02
N GLN A 38 36.06 -0.99 -0.65
CA GLN A 38 35.07 -1.75 -1.43
C GLN A 38 33.69 -1.10 -1.37
N GLU A 39 33.27 -0.62 -0.20
CA GLU A 39 32.03 0.12 -0.01
C GLU A 39 32.03 1.46 -0.77
N GLU A 40 33.16 2.15 -0.82
CA GLU A 40 33.30 3.40 -1.57
C GLU A 40 33.26 3.18 -3.08
N ALA A 41 33.80 2.05 -3.55
CA ALA A 41 33.69 1.63 -4.95
C ALA A 41 32.24 1.30 -5.32
N LEU A 42 31.53 0.55 -4.47
CA LEU A 42 30.09 0.26 -4.66
C LEU A 42 29.25 1.53 -4.66
N LEU A 43 29.47 2.43 -3.69
CA LEU A 43 28.79 3.72 -3.64
C LEU A 43 29.04 4.53 -4.91
N LYS A 44 30.30 4.60 -5.38
CA LYS A 44 30.64 5.30 -6.62
C LYS A 44 29.89 4.73 -7.82
N GLU A 45 29.74 3.41 -7.93
CA GLU A 45 28.96 2.78 -9.01
C GLU A 45 27.49 3.19 -8.95
N VAL A 46 26.88 3.14 -7.75
CA VAL A 46 25.49 3.58 -7.53
C VAL A 46 25.29 5.04 -7.93
N LEU A 47 26.14 5.94 -7.43
CA LEU A 47 26.04 7.38 -7.73
C LEU A 47 26.29 7.68 -9.21
N THR A 48 27.18 6.94 -9.87
CA THR A 48 27.43 7.09 -11.31
C THR A 48 26.21 6.68 -12.13
N LEU A 49 25.54 5.59 -11.75
CA LEU A 49 24.32 5.14 -12.42
C LEU A 49 23.16 6.14 -12.24
N LEU A 50 23.08 6.81 -11.08
CA LEU A 50 22.13 7.89 -10.83
C LEU A 50 22.42 9.15 -11.66
N ASP A 51 23.68 9.52 -11.86
CA ASP A 51 24.09 10.76 -12.55
C ASP A 51 23.89 10.73 -14.08
N HIS A 52 23.63 9.57 -14.68
CA HIS A 52 23.59 9.38 -16.14
C HIS A 52 22.31 9.91 -16.85
N GLU A 53 22.13 11.23 -16.90
CA GLU A 53 20.88 11.89 -17.34
C GLU A 53 20.37 11.58 -18.77
N LYS A 54 21.25 11.22 -19.71
CA LYS A 54 20.92 11.24 -21.15
C LYS A 54 20.58 9.89 -21.79
N ASN A 55 20.83 8.76 -21.13
CA ASN A 55 20.66 7.42 -21.72
C ASN A 55 20.05 6.41 -20.73
N TYR A 56 19.04 6.83 -19.95
CA TYR A 56 18.35 5.91 -19.06
C TYR A 56 17.61 4.83 -19.86
N SER A 57 17.97 3.59 -19.59
CA SER A 57 17.39 2.39 -20.16
C SER A 57 16.96 1.45 -19.04
N GLU A 58 16.11 0.48 -19.36
CA GLU A 58 15.74 -0.62 -18.46
C GLU A 58 16.99 -1.28 -17.86
N GLU A 59 18.03 -1.51 -18.66
CA GLU A 59 19.29 -2.11 -18.22
C GLU A 59 20.02 -1.23 -17.20
N THR A 60 20.04 0.09 -17.41
CA THR A 60 20.67 1.05 -16.48
C THR A 60 19.96 1.05 -15.13
N TYR A 61 18.62 1.06 -15.15
CA TYR A 61 17.81 1.02 -13.94
C TYR A 61 18.00 -0.28 -13.16
N LEU A 62 17.98 -1.43 -13.84
CA LEU A 62 18.19 -2.74 -13.21
C LEU A 62 19.58 -2.84 -12.57
N LYS A 63 20.62 -2.33 -13.26
CA LYS A 63 21.97 -2.25 -12.69
C LYS A 63 22.00 -1.36 -11.46
N PHE A 64 21.34 -0.20 -11.50
CA PHE A 64 21.25 0.70 -10.35
C PHE A 64 20.63 0.00 -9.14
N THR A 65 19.46 -0.63 -9.29
CA THR A 65 18.78 -1.35 -8.20
C THR A 65 19.66 -2.47 -7.62
N GLN A 66 20.29 -3.27 -8.48
CA GLN A 66 21.17 -4.35 -8.01
C GLN A 66 22.37 -3.80 -7.24
N LYS A 67 23.02 -2.75 -7.74
CA LYS A 67 24.18 -2.14 -7.09
C LYS A 67 23.83 -1.47 -5.77
N THR A 68 22.65 -0.89 -5.67
CA THR A 68 22.12 -0.37 -4.40
C THR A 68 21.94 -1.49 -3.37
N ARG A 69 21.36 -2.64 -3.78
CA ARG A 69 21.27 -3.82 -2.90
C ARG A 69 22.63 -4.33 -2.47
N ASP A 70 23.57 -4.47 -3.41
CA ASP A 70 24.93 -4.94 -3.12
C ASP A 70 25.63 -4.01 -2.10
N LEU A 71 25.50 -2.69 -2.26
CA LEU A 71 26.04 -1.69 -1.33
C LEU A 71 25.45 -1.84 0.07
N ILE A 72 24.12 -1.94 0.18
CA ILE A 72 23.44 -2.02 1.48
C ILE A 72 23.78 -3.32 2.20
N SER A 73 23.74 -4.46 1.48
CA SER A 73 24.14 -5.75 2.05
C SER A 73 25.59 -5.73 2.51
N TYR A 74 26.50 -5.16 1.72
CA TYR A 74 27.89 -5.01 2.14
C TYR A 74 28.03 -4.20 3.43
N CYS A 75 27.34 -3.05 3.51
CA CYS A 75 27.35 -2.21 4.70
C CYS A 75 26.78 -2.90 5.95
N LYS A 76 25.85 -3.84 5.76
CA LYS A 76 25.22 -4.61 6.85
C LYS A 76 26.10 -5.77 7.34
N GLU A 77 26.77 -6.47 6.42
CA GLU A 77 27.45 -7.73 6.70
C GLU A 77 28.90 -7.56 7.16
N ASN A 78 29.49 -6.37 7.01
CA ASN A 78 30.91 -6.12 7.29
C ASN A 78 31.11 -5.16 8.46
N GLU A 79 32.04 -5.49 9.35
CA GLU A 79 32.46 -4.60 10.43
C GLU A 79 33.45 -3.53 9.93
N GLY A 80 33.47 -2.36 10.55
CA GLY A 80 34.42 -1.28 10.24
C GLY A 80 34.15 -0.52 8.95
N VAL A 81 32.98 -0.72 8.33
CA VAL A 81 32.52 0.04 7.15
C VAL A 81 32.46 1.53 7.48
N ASN A 82 32.87 2.38 6.53
CA ASN A 82 32.84 3.84 6.69
C ASN A 82 31.42 4.33 7.08
N PRO A 83 31.24 4.99 8.24
CA PRO A 83 29.93 5.47 8.70
C PRO A 83 29.24 6.44 7.72
N GLY A 84 30.01 7.24 6.98
CA GLY A 84 29.46 8.13 5.96
C GLY A 84 28.88 7.37 4.76
N VAL A 85 29.48 6.24 4.38
CA VAL A 85 28.95 5.37 3.32
C VAL A 85 27.68 4.66 3.79
N VAL A 86 27.65 4.19 5.04
CA VAL A 86 26.44 3.61 5.65
C VAL A 86 25.29 4.64 5.62
N ALA A 87 25.52 5.85 6.10
CA ALA A 87 24.51 6.92 6.09
C ALA A 87 24.02 7.25 4.67
N LEU A 88 24.93 7.38 3.70
CA LEU A 88 24.53 7.63 2.30
C LEU A 88 23.74 6.47 1.70
N SER A 89 24.11 5.21 1.99
CA SER A 89 23.36 4.04 1.53
C SER A 89 21.92 4.01 2.07
N ARG A 90 21.72 4.44 3.33
CA ARG A 90 20.41 4.54 3.97
C ARG A 90 19.56 5.65 3.35
N LYS A 91 20.16 6.82 3.09
CA LYS A 91 19.50 7.91 2.34
C LYS A 91 19.10 7.50 0.92
N ILE A 92 19.96 6.77 0.22
CA ILE A 92 19.64 6.20 -1.10
C ILE A 92 18.48 5.21 -0.98
N ALA A 93 18.48 4.33 0.04
CA ALA A 93 17.38 3.41 0.28
C ALA A 93 16.08 4.15 0.59
N TYR A 94 16.13 5.22 1.39
CA TYR A 94 14.96 6.02 1.71
C TYR A 94 14.38 6.72 0.48
N ALA A 95 15.22 7.37 -0.33
CA ALA A 95 14.80 7.91 -1.62
C ALA A 95 14.29 6.81 -2.57
N PHE A 96 14.82 5.58 -2.46
CA PHE A 96 14.38 4.44 -3.27
C PHE A 96 12.88 4.11 -3.05
N MET A 97 12.37 4.42 -1.86
CA MET A 97 11.04 4.03 -1.42
C MET A 97 9.93 5.03 -1.75
N THR A 98 10.26 6.20 -2.26
CA THR A 98 9.34 7.35 -2.31
C THR A 98 8.84 7.84 -3.69
N PRO A 99 9.31 7.38 -4.87
CA PRO A 99 8.80 7.91 -6.13
C PRO A 99 7.34 7.57 -6.41
N SER A 100 6.70 8.37 -7.27
CA SER A 100 5.37 8.06 -7.81
C SER A 100 5.45 7.60 -9.27
N ILE A 101 5.23 6.30 -9.53
CA ILE A 101 4.96 5.77 -10.88
C ILE A 101 3.50 6.03 -11.30
N GLN A 102 2.65 6.51 -10.37
CA GLN A 102 1.21 6.58 -10.56
C GLN A 102 0.79 7.54 -11.70
N ALA A 103 1.48 8.68 -11.85
CA ALA A 103 1.25 9.62 -12.97
C ALA A 103 1.38 8.94 -14.35
N PHE A 104 2.35 8.03 -14.47
CA PHE A 104 2.60 7.31 -15.71
C PHE A 104 1.55 6.21 -15.94
N GLN A 105 1.16 5.49 -14.89
CA GLN A 105 0.08 4.49 -14.94
C GLN A 105 -1.25 5.13 -15.34
N GLU A 106 -1.61 6.24 -14.72
CA GLU A 106 -2.80 7.03 -15.03
C GLU A 106 -2.81 7.48 -16.48
N LYS A 107 -1.71 8.06 -16.97
CA LYS A 107 -1.58 8.49 -18.37
C LYS A 107 -1.80 7.32 -19.36
N LEU A 108 -1.33 6.12 -19.02
CA LEU A 108 -1.52 4.93 -19.86
C LEU A 108 -2.93 4.38 -19.79
N VAL A 109 -3.49 4.27 -18.59
CA VAL A 109 -4.87 3.79 -18.38
C VAL A 109 -5.87 4.73 -19.06
N GLN A 110 -5.73 6.05 -18.89
CA GLN A 110 -6.55 7.06 -19.56
C GLN A 110 -6.45 6.98 -21.08
N SER A 111 -5.23 6.81 -21.64
CA SER A 111 -5.04 6.71 -23.09
C SER A 111 -5.77 5.52 -23.75
N TYR A 112 -6.14 4.50 -22.97
CA TYR A 112 -6.83 3.30 -23.46
C TYR A 112 -8.34 3.32 -23.20
N LEU A 113 -8.80 3.91 -22.09
CA LEU A 113 -10.22 3.97 -21.75
C LEU A 113 -11.02 4.89 -22.70
N GLY A 114 -10.31 5.77 -23.43
CA GLY A 114 -10.89 6.69 -24.40
C GLY A 114 -11.51 7.93 -23.74
N GLU A 115 -11.75 8.96 -24.54
CA GLU A 115 -12.41 10.20 -24.10
C GLU A 115 -13.92 10.00 -23.82
N ASP A 116 -14.50 8.88 -24.26
CA ASP A 116 -15.93 8.56 -24.15
C ASP A 116 -16.31 7.82 -22.84
N ALA A 117 -15.39 7.67 -21.89
CA ALA A 117 -15.72 7.08 -20.60
C ALA A 117 -16.72 7.98 -19.84
N PRO A 118 -17.80 7.41 -19.25
CA PRO A 118 -18.75 8.22 -18.50
C PRO A 118 -18.06 8.94 -17.34
N GLU A 119 -18.44 10.19 -17.12
CA GLU A 119 -17.91 11.02 -16.04
C GLU A 119 -18.11 10.33 -14.70
N MET A 120 -17.02 10.22 -13.94
CA MET A 120 -17.02 9.57 -12.64
C MET A 120 -17.40 10.58 -11.55
N THR A 121 -18.47 10.30 -10.83
CA THR A 121 -18.98 11.09 -9.70
C THR A 121 -19.02 10.22 -8.44
N ALA A 122 -19.17 10.86 -7.28
CA ALA A 122 -19.30 10.14 -6.01
C ALA A 122 -20.45 9.12 -6.02
N ASP A 123 -21.55 9.46 -6.71
CA ASP A 123 -22.77 8.67 -6.76
C ASP A 123 -22.65 7.48 -7.73
N ASN A 124 -22.02 7.67 -8.90
CA ASN A 124 -21.95 6.62 -9.93
C ASN A 124 -20.64 5.80 -9.92
N PHE A 125 -19.68 6.12 -9.04
CA PHE A 125 -18.37 5.45 -8.97
C PHE A 125 -18.49 3.91 -8.98
N HIS A 126 -19.43 3.39 -8.20
CA HIS A 126 -19.67 1.96 -8.04
C HIS A 126 -20.19 1.25 -9.30
N GLU A 127 -20.78 2.00 -10.25
CA GLU A 127 -21.25 1.50 -11.54
C GLU A 127 -20.19 1.68 -12.63
N VAL A 128 -19.52 2.83 -12.64
CA VAL A 128 -18.53 3.21 -13.64
C VAL A 128 -17.25 2.37 -13.51
N LEU A 129 -16.75 2.13 -12.29
CA LEU A 129 -15.50 1.41 -12.08
C LEU A 129 -15.54 -0.04 -12.63
N PRO A 130 -16.56 -0.87 -12.35
CA PRO A 130 -16.68 -2.20 -12.95
C PRO A 130 -16.82 -2.18 -14.48
N ALA A 131 -17.53 -1.19 -15.04
CA ALA A 131 -17.68 -1.04 -16.48
C ALA A 131 -16.33 -0.74 -17.15
N ARG A 132 -15.54 0.17 -16.57
CA ARG A 132 -14.17 0.47 -17.00
C ARG A 132 -13.27 -0.75 -16.86
N ASN A 133 -13.35 -1.47 -15.74
CA ASN A 133 -12.59 -2.70 -15.53
C ASN A 133 -12.89 -3.76 -16.62
N LYS A 134 -14.16 -3.97 -16.97
CA LYS A 134 -14.56 -4.88 -18.07
C LYS A 134 -13.97 -4.47 -19.42
N ALA A 135 -13.78 -3.18 -19.66
CA ALA A 135 -13.17 -2.70 -20.89
C ALA A 135 -11.68 -3.09 -21.00
N VAL A 136 -10.98 -3.40 -19.89
CA VAL A 136 -9.53 -3.74 -19.91
C VAL A 136 -9.29 -4.99 -20.74
N GLY A 137 -10.22 -5.94 -20.66
CA GLY A 137 -10.31 -7.14 -21.50
C GLY A 137 -10.30 -6.85 -23.01
N LYS A 138 -10.73 -5.66 -23.43
CA LYS A 138 -10.87 -5.26 -24.84
C LYS A 138 -9.67 -4.49 -25.39
N ALA A 139 -8.62 -4.25 -24.60
CA ALA A 139 -7.42 -3.56 -25.07
C ALA A 139 -6.76 -4.27 -26.28
N ASP A 140 -6.07 -3.51 -27.14
CA ASP A 140 -5.37 -4.02 -28.35
C ASP A 140 -4.38 -5.13 -27.98
N SER A 141 -4.29 -6.20 -28.79
CA SER A 141 -3.36 -7.31 -28.58
C SER A 141 -1.89 -6.88 -28.55
N LYS A 142 -1.52 -5.82 -29.28
CA LYS A 142 -0.17 -5.22 -29.24
C LYS A 142 0.16 -4.61 -27.87
N MET A 143 -0.86 -4.30 -27.08
CA MET A 143 -0.74 -3.81 -25.71
C MET A 143 -0.80 -4.94 -24.68
N LYS A 144 -1.20 -6.16 -25.05
CA LYS A 144 -1.29 -7.36 -24.19
C LYS A 144 -0.02 -8.19 -24.28
N MET A 145 1.12 -7.65 -23.84
CA MET A 145 2.45 -8.25 -24.03
C MET A 145 2.78 -9.35 -23.01
N GLY A 146 2.10 -10.50 -23.09
CA GLY A 146 2.21 -11.60 -22.13
C GLY A 146 3.44 -12.53 -22.22
N PHE A 147 4.26 -12.41 -23.27
CA PHE A 147 5.33 -13.37 -23.60
C PHE A 147 6.73 -12.96 -23.08
N PHE A 148 6.90 -11.74 -22.59
CA PHE A 148 8.19 -11.19 -22.15
C PHE A 148 8.55 -11.54 -20.70
N SER A 149 7.58 -11.79 -19.83
CA SER A 149 7.82 -12.04 -18.40
C SER A 149 8.53 -13.37 -18.13
N SER A 150 8.32 -14.40 -18.94
CA SER A 150 8.85 -15.75 -18.70
C SER A 150 10.31 -15.96 -19.10
N ASN A 151 10.80 -15.22 -20.11
CA ASN A 151 12.19 -15.36 -20.58
C ASN A 151 13.17 -14.44 -19.84
N LEU A 152 12.73 -13.30 -19.33
CA LEU A 152 13.56 -12.43 -18.48
C LEU A 152 13.81 -13.07 -17.10
N ALA A 153 12.78 -13.70 -16.52
CA ALA A 153 12.85 -14.40 -15.22
C ALA A 153 14.01 -15.41 -15.11
N LYS A 154 14.38 -16.04 -16.24
CA LYS A 154 15.44 -17.05 -16.32
C LYS A 154 16.84 -16.46 -16.42
N VAL A 155 16.99 -15.19 -16.80
CA VAL A 155 18.28 -14.55 -17.07
C VAL A 155 18.78 -13.72 -15.88
N VAL A 156 17.88 -13.23 -15.01
CA VAL A 156 18.21 -12.26 -13.93
C VAL A 156 18.09 -12.82 -12.51
N GLY A 157 18.26 -14.13 -12.30
CA GLY A 157 18.23 -14.71 -10.95
C GLY A 157 16.87 -14.58 -10.25
N GLY A 158 15.77 -14.63 -11.02
CA GLY A 158 14.43 -14.61 -10.46
C GLY A 158 13.78 -13.23 -10.39
N LEU A 159 14.10 -12.29 -11.28
CA LEU A 159 13.29 -11.07 -11.47
C LEU A 159 12.69 -11.05 -12.89
N SER A 160 11.40 -11.38 -13.00
CA SER A 160 10.63 -11.18 -14.23
C SER A 160 10.26 -9.68 -14.39
N LEU A 161 9.79 -9.26 -15.56
CA LEU A 161 9.09 -7.96 -15.71
C LEU A 161 7.84 -7.91 -14.80
N GLY A 162 7.26 -9.09 -14.53
CA GLY A 162 6.32 -9.32 -13.44
C GLY A 162 6.95 -8.99 -12.09
N ASN A 163 8.18 -9.38 -11.77
CA ASN A 163 8.86 -8.99 -10.51
C ASN A 163 9.34 -7.54 -10.45
N TYR A 164 9.54 -6.83 -11.56
CA TYR A 164 9.67 -5.37 -11.46
C TYR A 164 8.38 -4.73 -10.89
N PHE A 165 7.23 -5.38 -11.10
CA PHE A 165 5.92 -5.00 -10.58
C PHE A 165 5.37 -5.89 -9.43
N ASP A 166 5.97 -7.06 -9.15
CA ASP A 166 5.65 -8.00 -8.06
C ASP A 166 6.65 -7.85 -6.90
N SER A 167 7.82 -7.24 -7.18
CA SER A 167 8.79 -6.70 -6.20
C SER A 167 8.91 -5.18 -6.34
N ASN A 168 7.78 -4.51 -6.64
CA ASN A 168 7.64 -3.07 -6.85
C ASN A 168 8.64 -2.25 -6.01
N PRO A 169 9.39 -1.29 -6.61
CA PRO A 169 9.81 -0.14 -5.82
C PRO A 169 8.53 0.47 -5.24
N PRO A 170 8.49 0.79 -3.94
CA PRO A 170 7.29 1.34 -3.37
C PRO A 170 6.90 2.61 -4.11
N ASN A 171 5.61 2.73 -4.38
CA ASN A 171 5.07 3.86 -5.11
C ASN A 171 4.29 4.75 -4.16
N LEU A 172 4.63 6.03 -4.12
CA LEU A 172 3.80 6.99 -3.41
C LEU A 172 2.43 7.08 -4.09
N ARG A 173 1.42 6.62 -3.35
CA ARG A 173 0.03 6.48 -3.81
C ARG A 173 -0.77 7.74 -3.53
N LYS A 174 -0.61 8.28 -2.32
CA LYS A 174 -1.22 9.53 -1.89
C LYS A 174 -0.49 10.10 -0.68
N VAL A 175 -0.69 11.38 -0.47
CA VAL A 175 -0.36 12.07 0.78
C VAL A 175 -1.64 12.61 1.39
N GLU A 176 -1.83 12.35 2.66
CA GLU A 176 -2.88 12.96 3.47
C GLU A 176 -2.26 14.04 4.36
N THR A 177 -2.92 15.19 4.43
CA THR A 177 -2.55 16.28 5.33
C THR A 177 -3.55 16.32 6.48
N TRP A 178 -3.06 16.08 7.68
CA TRP A 178 -3.83 16.02 8.91
C TRP A 178 -3.44 17.17 9.83
N LYS A 179 -4.42 17.87 10.40
CA LYS A 179 -4.19 19.03 11.28
C LYS A 179 -4.87 18.88 12.62
N SER A 180 -4.14 19.17 13.68
CA SER A 180 -4.66 19.42 15.02
C SER A 180 -4.58 20.92 15.33
N GLU A 181 -4.85 21.32 16.58
CA GLU A 181 -4.71 22.71 17.01
C GLU A 181 -3.24 23.18 17.07
N THR A 182 -2.28 22.24 17.17
CA THR A 182 -0.88 22.54 17.44
C THR A 182 0.09 21.94 16.42
N GLU A 183 -0.36 21.03 15.57
CA GLU A 183 0.51 20.28 14.68
C GLU A 183 -0.18 19.99 13.34
N GLU A 184 0.60 20.03 12.26
CA GLU A 184 0.24 19.52 10.94
C GLU A 184 1.13 18.32 10.60
N ARG A 185 0.53 17.23 10.16
CA ARG A 185 1.22 15.99 9.77
C ARG A 185 0.85 15.62 8.35
N GLU A 186 1.87 15.36 7.55
CA GLU A 186 1.69 14.69 6.26
C GLU A 186 1.97 13.20 6.41
N ILE A 187 1.02 12.36 6.00
CA ILE A 187 1.10 10.90 6.03
C ILE A 187 1.20 10.38 4.60
N TYR A 188 2.26 9.63 4.33
CA TYR A 188 2.62 9.13 3.01
C TYR A 188 2.14 7.70 2.87
N HIS A 189 1.21 7.47 1.94
CA HIS A 189 0.71 6.14 1.64
C HIS A 189 1.54 5.54 0.52
N MET A 190 2.32 4.51 0.85
CA MET A 190 3.19 3.83 -0.10
C MET A 190 2.54 2.51 -0.52
N ARG A 191 2.51 2.29 -1.83
CA ARG A 191 2.04 1.08 -2.47
C ARG A 191 3.20 0.11 -2.65
N HIS A 192 2.99 -1.16 -2.29
CA HIS A 192 3.92 -2.27 -2.56
C HIS A 192 5.38 -2.11 -2.12
N ALA A 193 5.62 -1.55 -0.93
CA ALA A 193 6.83 -1.91 -0.20
C ALA A 193 6.70 -3.32 0.41
N THR A 194 6.42 -4.36 -0.39
CA THR A 194 6.47 -5.72 0.17
C THR A 194 7.92 -5.96 0.53
N PRO A 195 8.24 -6.22 1.81
CA PRO A 195 9.62 -6.17 2.26
C PRO A 195 10.40 -7.39 1.80
N HIS A 196 9.95 -8.20 0.83
CA HIS A 196 10.57 -9.47 0.47
C HIS A 196 11.08 -9.51 -0.98
N VAL A 197 12.20 -10.20 -1.18
CA VAL A 197 12.67 -10.62 -2.51
C VAL A 197 12.20 -12.07 -2.73
N GLY A 198 11.44 -12.32 -3.80
CA GLY A 198 10.94 -13.66 -4.09
C GLY A 198 12.08 -14.66 -4.35
N ALA A 199 12.15 -15.75 -3.59
CA ALA A 199 12.93 -16.95 -3.88
C ALA A 199 12.36 -18.17 -3.13
N PRO A 200 12.62 -19.41 -3.57
CA PRO A 200 11.72 -20.53 -3.29
C PRO A 200 12.13 -21.34 -2.04
N PHE A 201 11.13 -21.71 -1.25
CA PHE A 201 11.08 -22.88 -0.35
C PHE A 201 11.58 -22.78 1.10
N ASN A 202 12.16 -21.68 1.58
CA ASN A 202 12.33 -21.44 3.04
C ASN A 202 12.55 -19.94 3.30
N ALA A 203 11.82 -19.37 4.27
CA ALA A 203 11.89 -17.97 4.76
C ALA A 203 12.09 -16.90 3.67
N ALA A 204 11.03 -16.13 3.35
CA ALA A 204 11.15 -15.06 2.36
C ALA A 204 12.14 -13.99 2.86
N PRO A 205 13.34 -13.83 2.25
CA PRO A 205 14.33 -12.89 2.74
C PRO A 205 13.78 -11.47 2.67
N ILE A 206 14.01 -10.67 3.72
CA ILE A 206 13.67 -9.25 3.72
C ILE A 206 14.61 -8.53 2.74
N ASP A 207 14.08 -7.70 1.84
CA ASP A 207 14.86 -6.88 0.93
C ASP A 207 15.72 -5.90 1.75
N PRO A 208 17.05 -5.91 1.57
CA PRO A 208 17.94 -5.03 2.32
C PRO A 208 17.61 -3.55 2.15
N ILE A 209 17.01 -3.14 1.02
CA ILE A 209 16.56 -1.75 0.80
C ILE A 209 15.46 -1.37 1.80
N TYR A 210 14.48 -2.25 2.04
CA TYR A 210 13.39 -1.98 2.98
C TYR A 210 13.91 -1.80 4.41
N GLU A 211 14.82 -2.69 4.83
CA GLU A 211 15.42 -2.63 6.16
C GLU A 211 16.27 -1.36 6.34
N ALA A 212 17.04 -0.96 5.32
CA ALA A 212 17.79 0.30 5.34
C ALA A 212 16.87 1.54 5.38
N PHE A 213 15.70 1.48 4.73
CA PHE A 213 14.67 2.51 4.84
C PHE A 213 14.11 2.61 6.27
N LEU A 214 13.84 1.48 6.95
CA LEU A 214 13.38 1.51 8.33
C LEU A 214 14.41 2.14 9.28
N GLU A 215 15.70 1.88 9.06
CA GLU A 215 16.77 2.49 9.85
C GLU A 215 16.86 4.02 9.62
N GLU A 216 16.76 4.49 8.38
CA GLU A 216 16.72 5.94 8.10
C GLU A 216 15.47 6.59 8.72
N ALA A 217 14.29 5.97 8.56
CA ALA A 217 13.05 6.47 9.15
C ALA A 217 13.15 6.54 10.67
N LYS A 218 13.76 5.54 11.30
CA LYS A 218 14.01 5.50 12.74
C LYS A 218 14.92 6.66 13.19
N GLU A 219 16.02 6.92 12.47
CA GLU A 219 16.92 8.05 12.76
C GLU A 219 16.20 9.41 12.68
N ARG A 220 15.14 9.50 11.87
CA ARG A 220 14.28 10.69 11.74
C ARG A 220 13.14 10.76 12.76
N GLY A 221 12.97 9.75 13.62
CA GLY A 221 11.82 9.67 14.53
C GLY A 221 10.50 9.32 13.82
N GLU A 222 10.58 8.75 12.62
CA GLU A 222 9.45 8.42 11.76
C GLU A 222 9.03 6.96 11.91
N GLY A 223 7.72 6.75 12.08
CA GLY A 223 7.09 5.44 12.18
C GLY A 223 6.52 4.97 10.84
N VAL A 224 6.46 3.66 10.67
CA VAL A 224 5.93 2.97 9.49
C VAL A 224 4.82 2.03 9.92
N LEU A 225 3.59 2.31 9.51
CA LEU A 225 2.48 1.37 9.67
C LEU A 225 2.42 0.46 8.44
N TYR A 226 2.82 -0.79 8.61
CA TYR A 226 2.68 -1.83 7.60
C TYR A 226 1.35 -2.56 7.78
N ALA A 227 0.39 -2.27 6.91
CA ALA A 227 -0.91 -2.92 6.88
C ALA A 227 -0.98 -3.87 5.69
N CYS A 228 -1.20 -5.16 5.91
CA CYS A 228 -1.35 -6.11 4.80
C CYS A 228 -2.46 -7.12 5.01
N HIS A 229 -2.91 -7.67 3.89
CA HIS A 229 -3.73 -8.87 3.87
C HIS A 229 -2.80 -10.08 3.83
N GLN A 230 -2.87 -10.94 4.84
CA GLN A 230 -2.04 -12.12 4.92
C GLN A 230 -2.90 -13.27 5.47
N ARG A 231 -2.95 -14.42 4.79
CA ARG A 231 -3.51 -15.63 5.40
C ARG A 231 -2.47 -16.20 6.34
N LEU A 232 -2.79 -16.22 7.62
CA LEU A 232 -1.96 -16.88 8.62
C LEU A 232 -2.38 -18.35 8.73
N GLY A 233 -1.40 -19.26 8.67
CA GLY A 233 -1.60 -20.67 9.02
C GLY A 233 -2.29 -21.55 7.97
N ASP A 234 -2.44 -21.11 6.71
CA ASP A 234 -2.91 -21.99 5.64
C ASP A 234 -1.78 -22.93 5.20
N LYS A 235 -1.94 -24.23 5.49
CA LYS A 235 -1.05 -25.31 4.99
C LYS A 235 -1.49 -25.81 3.60
N GLY A 236 -2.56 -25.24 3.04
CA GLY A 236 -3.07 -25.53 1.70
C GLY A 236 -2.11 -25.06 0.60
N LEU A 237 -2.04 -25.86 -0.48
CA LEU A 237 -1.25 -25.69 -1.70
C LEU A 237 0.14 -25.02 -1.52
N ARG A 238 1.20 -25.84 -1.62
CA ARG A 238 2.66 -25.51 -1.57
C ARG A 238 3.13 -24.30 -2.42
N LEU A 239 2.27 -23.69 -3.21
CA LEU A 239 2.53 -22.54 -4.08
C LEU A 239 2.33 -21.18 -3.38
N GLU A 240 1.64 -21.12 -2.24
CA GLU A 240 1.39 -19.89 -1.47
C GLU A 240 2.12 -19.93 -0.11
N GLN A 241 3.41 -19.54 -0.09
CA GLN A 241 4.26 -19.46 1.13
C GLN A 241 3.88 -18.27 2.04
N GLU A 242 2.59 -18.03 2.22
CA GLU A 242 2.01 -16.88 2.95
C GLU A 242 2.40 -16.87 4.44
N GLY A 243 2.50 -18.04 5.09
CA GLY A 243 2.95 -18.14 6.48
C GLY A 243 4.38 -17.64 6.70
N TYR A 244 5.34 -18.07 5.87
CA TYR A 244 6.74 -17.64 6.01
C TYR A 244 6.94 -16.14 5.80
N ARG A 245 6.10 -15.54 4.94
CA ARG A 245 6.07 -14.09 4.74
C ARG A 245 5.62 -13.38 6.00
N ALA A 246 4.50 -13.82 6.58
CA ALA A 246 3.98 -13.29 7.83
C ALA A 246 5.03 -13.36 8.96
N ASP A 247 5.63 -14.53 9.15
CA ASP A 247 6.65 -14.76 10.19
C ASP A 247 7.85 -13.82 10.03
N SER A 248 8.29 -13.62 8.79
CA SER A 248 9.43 -12.75 8.49
C SER A 248 9.12 -11.26 8.72
N ILE A 249 7.88 -10.82 8.45
CA ILE A 249 7.43 -9.45 8.74
C ILE A 249 7.26 -9.25 10.25
N VAL A 250 6.73 -10.23 10.97
CA VAL A 250 6.63 -10.20 12.44
C VAL A 250 8.02 -10.15 13.07
N ALA A 251 8.96 -10.96 12.60
CA ALA A 251 10.35 -10.91 13.05
C ALA A 251 11.06 -9.60 12.70
N LEU A 252 10.59 -8.87 11.66
CA LEU A 252 11.08 -7.54 11.33
C LEU A 252 10.58 -6.48 12.33
N GLU A 253 9.31 -6.57 12.75
CA GLU A 253 8.71 -5.71 13.79
C GLU A 253 9.53 -5.78 15.10
N GLU A 254 9.99 -6.98 15.48
CA GLU A 254 10.80 -7.17 16.69
C GLU A 254 12.17 -6.48 16.63
N LYS A 255 12.73 -6.29 15.43
CA LYS A 255 14.03 -5.63 15.21
C LYS A 255 13.91 -4.13 15.04
N HIS A 256 12.77 -3.65 14.55
CA HIS A 256 12.53 -2.26 14.18
C HIS A 256 11.37 -1.68 14.98
N PRO A 257 11.62 -0.99 16.11
CA PRO A 257 10.57 -0.47 16.99
C PRO A 257 9.72 0.65 16.36
N ASN A 258 10.15 1.20 15.22
CA ASN A 258 9.40 2.16 14.42
C ASN A 258 8.51 1.51 13.36
N LEU A 259 8.52 0.17 13.22
CA LEU A 259 7.63 -0.57 12.35
C LEU A 259 6.43 -1.09 13.15
N LEU A 260 5.21 -0.80 12.71
CA LEU A 260 3.96 -1.31 13.29
C LEU A 260 3.31 -2.27 12.30
N VAL A 261 3.13 -3.54 12.68
CA VAL A 261 2.62 -4.57 11.76
C VAL A 261 1.16 -4.89 12.06
N LEU A 262 0.29 -4.64 11.08
CA LEU A 262 -1.13 -4.91 11.13
C LEU A 262 -1.51 -5.91 10.02
N PHE A 263 -2.05 -7.06 10.40
CA PHE A 263 -2.62 -8.00 9.43
C PHE A 263 -4.15 -7.95 9.49
N GLN A 264 -4.76 -7.69 8.33
CA GLN A 264 -6.20 -7.56 8.13
C GLN A 264 -6.63 -8.48 6.99
N SER A 265 -7.28 -9.59 7.28
CA SER A 265 -7.76 -10.55 6.28
C SER A 265 -8.99 -10.03 5.54
N VAL A 266 -9.02 -10.13 4.21
CA VAL A 266 -10.18 -9.75 3.37
C VAL A 266 -10.90 -10.91 2.69
N GLU A 267 -10.46 -12.15 2.92
CA GLU A 267 -11.02 -13.36 2.29
C GLU A 267 -10.86 -14.54 3.26
N ASN A 268 -11.85 -14.84 4.11
CA ASN A 268 -11.75 -15.97 5.08
C ASN A 268 -13.11 -16.33 5.72
N ASP A 269 -13.11 -17.26 6.68
CA ASP A 269 -14.29 -17.66 7.47
C ASP A 269 -15.06 -16.46 8.05
N LEU A 270 -14.39 -15.38 8.46
CA LEU A 270 -15.07 -14.16 8.92
C LEU A 270 -15.92 -13.49 7.83
N PHE A 271 -15.53 -13.65 6.56
CA PHE A 271 -16.26 -13.16 5.38
C PHE A 271 -17.29 -14.18 4.86
N LYS A 272 -17.27 -15.42 5.39
CA LYS A 272 -18.12 -16.55 4.96
C LYS A 272 -19.12 -17.02 6.01
N LYS A 273 -18.85 -16.82 7.31
CA LYS A 273 -19.75 -17.13 8.43
C LYS A 273 -20.71 -15.96 8.59
N GLY A 274 -22.01 -16.24 8.45
CA GLY A 274 -23.06 -15.24 8.61
C GLY A 274 -23.29 -14.92 10.08
N ALA A 275 -22.63 -13.87 10.59
CA ALA A 275 -23.11 -13.19 11.79
C ALA A 275 -24.52 -12.65 11.49
N THR A 276 -25.49 -12.96 12.33
CA THR A 276 -26.90 -12.57 12.09
C THR A 276 -27.20 -11.16 12.60
N THR A 277 -26.40 -10.69 13.56
CA THR A 277 -26.51 -9.34 14.15
C THR A 277 -25.18 -8.60 14.12
N PHE A 278 -25.24 -7.27 14.17
CA PHE A 278 -24.02 -6.46 14.27
C PHE A 278 -23.29 -6.66 15.61
N VAL A 279 -24.00 -7.00 16.68
CA VAL A 279 -23.38 -7.34 17.97
C VAL A 279 -22.50 -8.58 17.81
N GLU A 280 -23.05 -9.66 17.22
CA GLU A 280 -22.28 -10.88 16.92
C GLU A 280 -21.09 -10.59 16.00
N LEU A 281 -21.29 -9.76 14.96
CA LEU A 281 -20.23 -9.41 14.02
C LEU A 281 -19.06 -8.68 14.70
N LYS A 282 -19.36 -7.72 15.60
CA LYS A 282 -18.36 -7.00 16.39
C LYS A 282 -17.56 -7.94 17.30
N GLU A 283 -18.25 -8.83 18.01
CA GLU A 283 -17.60 -9.82 18.89
C GLU A 283 -16.71 -10.79 18.11
N GLN A 284 -17.21 -11.30 16.98
CA GLN A 284 -16.44 -12.17 16.08
C GLN A 284 -15.20 -11.46 15.55
N LEU A 285 -15.33 -10.19 15.11
CA LEU A 285 -14.21 -9.41 14.59
C LEU A 285 -13.14 -9.18 15.67
N ILE A 286 -13.52 -8.78 16.88
CA ILE A 286 -12.56 -8.64 17.99
C ILE A 286 -11.87 -9.98 18.30
N ALA A 287 -12.60 -11.08 18.26
CA ALA A 287 -12.04 -12.41 18.52
C ALA A 287 -10.99 -12.82 17.47
N THR A 288 -11.07 -12.32 16.23
CA THR A 288 -10.10 -12.65 15.17
C THR A 288 -8.70 -12.06 15.38
N PHE A 289 -8.56 -11.04 16.23
CA PHE A 289 -7.28 -10.43 16.60
C PHE A 289 -6.63 -11.08 17.84
N LYS A 290 -7.23 -12.16 18.39
CA LYS A 290 -6.69 -12.91 19.53
C LYS A 290 -5.88 -14.12 19.03
N ASP A 291 -4.89 -14.54 19.82
CA ASP A 291 -4.10 -15.77 19.73
C ASP A 291 -2.92 -15.73 18.71
N THR A 292 -1.70 -15.90 19.23
CA THR A 292 -0.44 -15.97 18.45
C THR A 292 0.02 -17.42 18.26
N THR A 293 -0.80 -18.40 18.64
CA THR A 293 -0.43 -19.83 18.69
C THR A 293 -1.35 -20.76 17.90
N SER A 294 -2.49 -20.28 17.42
CA SER A 294 -3.33 -20.97 16.43
C SER A 294 -3.63 -20.06 15.24
N ASN A 295 -4.06 -20.62 14.12
CA ASN A 295 -4.32 -19.97 12.82
C ASN A 295 -5.24 -18.72 12.89
N THR A 296 -4.73 -17.58 13.34
CA THR A 296 -5.53 -16.37 13.57
C THR A 296 -5.48 -15.44 12.38
N GLN A 297 -6.64 -14.97 11.94
CA GLN A 297 -6.80 -14.36 10.62
C GLN A 297 -6.36 -12.89 10.58
N ASN A 298 -6.23 -12.26 11.75
CA ASN A 298 -5.85 -10.87 11.92
C ASN A 298 -4.81 -10.72 13.03
N ARG A 299 -3.92 -9.73 12.90
CA ARG A 299 -2.87 -9.42 13.88
C ARG A 299 -2.82 -7.93 14.13
N LEU A 300 -2.67 -7.54 15.40
CA LEU A 300 -2.34 -6.17 15.80
C LEU A 300 -0.82 -5.99 15.96
N PRO A 301 -0.33 -4.74 15.87
CA PRO A 301 1.03 -4.40 16.27
C PRO A 301 1.42 -4.96 17.63
N SER A 302 2.67 -5.42 17.77
CA SER A 302 3.13 -6.17 18.94
C SER A 302 2.92 -5.41 20.27
N TYR A 303 3.09 -4.09 20.28
CA TYR A 303 2.91 -3.26 21.48
C TYR A 303 1.46 -3.19 22.01
N LEU A 304 0.48 -3.58 21.18
CA LEU A 304 -0.93 -3.67 21.55
C LEU A 304 -1.31 -5.05 22.08
N MET A 305 -0.36 -5.97 22.10
CA MET A 305 -0.53 -7.34 22.58
C MET A 305 0.16 -7.50 23.95
N GLN A 306 -0.53 -8.11 24.90
CA GLN A 306 0.00 -8.48 26.21
C GLN A 306 -0.24 -9.98 26.43
N ASN A 307 0.83 -10.76 26.61
CA ASN A 307 0.76 -12.21 26.81
C ASN A 307 -0.07 -12.95 25.74
N GLY A 308 0.06 -12.54 24.47
CA GLY A 308 -0.68 -13.14 23.35
C GLY A 308 -2.16 -12.75 23.27
N GLN A 309 -2.61 -11.81 24.11
CA GLN A 309 -3.96 -11.25 24.10
C GLN A 309 -3.93 -9.76 23.76
N ILE A 310 -5.03 -9.25 23.21
CA ILE A 310 -5.20 -7.81 22.98
C ILE A 310 -5.16 -7.11 24.33
N ASN A 311 -4.41 -6.02 24.45
CA ASN A 311 -4.48 -5.14 25.62
C ASN A 311 -5.93 -4.67 25.83
N GLU A 312 -6.47 -4.84 27.04
CA GLU A 312 -7.88 -4.51 27.32
C GLU A 312 -8.22 -3.04 27.02
N LYS A 313 -7.28 -2.11 27.19
CA LYS A 313 -7.49 -0.71 26.79
C LYS A 313 -7.74 -0.59 25.29
N TYR A 314 -6.88 -1.19 24.46
CA TYR A 314 -7.02 -1.12 23.01
C TYR A 314 -8.24 -1.88 22.52
N LYS A 315 -8.64 -2.95 23.21
CA LYS A 315 -9.88 -3.67 22.93
C LYS A 315 -11.12 -2.79 23.14
N GLU A 316 -11.14 -1.92 24.14
CA GLU A 316 -12.21 -0.91 24.28
C GLU A 316 -12.14 0.14 23.16
N GLU A 317 -10.94 0.63 22.82
CA GLU A 317 -10.75 1.55 21.67
C GLU A 317 -11.26 0.92 20.35
N MET A 318 -11.04 -0.39 20.14
CA MET A 318 -11.60 -1.13 19.00
C MET A 318 -13.13 -1.19 19.03
N LYS A 319 -13.76 -1.36 20.20
CA LYS A 319 -15.23 -1.34 20.32
C LYS A 319 -15.78 0.03 19.98
N GLU A 320 -15.14 1.11 20.43
CA GLU A 320 -15.56 2.47 20.07
C GLU A 320 -15.50 2.71 18.55
N ILE A 321 -14.47 2.20 17.87
CA ILE A 321 -14.37 2.27 16.40
C ILE A 321 -15.51 1.46 15.75
N LEU A 322 -15.79 0.26 16.26
CA LEU A 322 -16.86 -0.60 15.76
C LEU A 322 -18.25 -0.01 15.97
N ASP A 323 -18.48 0.63 17.11
CA ASP A 323 -19.71 1.34 17.44
C ASP A 323 -19.89 2.55 16.53
N PHE A 324 -18.82 3.33 16.33
CA PHE A 324 -18.82 4.44 15.39
C PHE A 324 -19.18 3.99 13.96
N VAL A 325 -18.59 2.90 13.47
CA VAL A 325 -18.92 2.35 12.14
C VAL A 325 -20.39 1.94 12.09
N HIS A 326 -20.87 1.24 13.12
CA HIS A 326 -22.25 0.77 13.16
C HIS A 326 -23.24 1.93 13.14
N GLU A 327 -23.08 2.90 14.04
CA GLU A 327 -23.97 4.03 14.21
C GLU A 327 -23.94 5.00 13.02
N THR A 328 -22.78 5.13 12.37
CA THR A 328 -22.61 6.07 11.25
C THR A 328 -23.12 5.49 9.94
N PHE A 329 -22.84 4.21 9.66
CA PHE A 329 -23.13 3.63 8.34
C PHE A 329 -24.36 2.72 8.33
N PHE A 330 -24.79 2.21 9.48
CA PHE A 330 -25.92 1.29 9.61
C PHE A 330 -26.87 1.71 10.77
N PRO A 331 -27.31 2.98 10.82
CA PRO A 331 -28.08 3.48 11.96
C PRO A 331 -29.41 2.72 12.13
N GLY A 332 -29.71 2.32 13.36
CA GLY A 332 -30.98 1.68 13.71
C GLY A 332 -31.17 0.26 13.18
N LYS A 333 -30.11 -0.36 12.64
CA LYS A 333 -30.13 -1.77 12.26
C LYS A 333 -29.52 -2.63 13.36
N ASP A 334 -30.20 -3.69 13.77
CA ASP A 334 -29.63 -4.70 14.67
C ASP A 334 -29.15 -5.95 13.91
N ALA A 335 -29.87 -6.31 12.84
CA ALA A 335 -29.59 -7.47 12.01
C ALA A 335 -28.67 -7.12 10.83
N VAL A 336 -27.81 -8.07 10.47
CA VAL A 336 -26.99 -8.02 9.26
C VAL A 336 -27.77 -8.66 8.11
N ASP A 337 -27.82 -8.01 6.95
CA ASP A 337 -28.43 -8.59 5.75
C ASP A 337 -27.58 -9.75 5.20
N LEU A 338 -28.10 -10.96 5.39
CA LEU A 338 -27.50 -12.21 4.92
C LEU A 338 -28.10 -12.70 3.59
N THR A 339 -29.04 -11.96 3.00
CA THR A 339 -29.77 -12.45 1.83
C THR A 339 -28.90 -12.45 0.58
N GLY A 340 -27.78 -11.72 0.56
CA GLY A 340 -26.93 -11.60 -0.63
C GLY A 340 -27.58 -10.87 -1.80
N LYS A 341 -28.86 -10.51 -1.67
CA LYS A 341 -29.47 -9.53 -2.54
C LYS A 341 -28.74 -8.24 -2.23
N ASP A 342 -27.87 -7.83 -3.13
CA ASP A 342 -27.52 -6.43 -3.24
C ASP A 342 -28.82 -5.65 -3.06
N LEU A 343 -28.89 -4.78 -2.05
CA LEU A 343 -30.08 -4.01 -1.68
C LEU A 343 -30.68 -3.24 -2.87
N TYR A 344 -30.01 -3.26 -4.02
CA TYR A 344 -30.31 -2.51 -5.22
C TYR A 344 -30.00 -3.22 -6.56
N GLY A 345 -29.66 -4.53 -6.57
CA GLY A 345 -29.45 -5.33 -7.78
C GLY A 345 -28.21 -5.01 -8.63
N GLY A 346 -27.57 -6.06 -9.19
CA GLY A 346 -26.53 -5.91 -10.24
C GLY A 346 -25.18 -6.58 -9.96
N LEU A 347 -24.99 -7.19 -8.80
CA LEU A 347 -23.76 -7.89 -8.42
C LEU A 347 -24.03 -9.40 -8.26
N ASP A 348 -23.07 -10.25 -8.63
CA ASP A 348 -23.16 -11.72 -8.62
C ASP A 348 -23.79 -12.25 -7.31
N GLU A 349 -24.99 -12.81 -7.42
CA GLU A 349 -25.88 -13.24 -6.32
C GLU A 349 -25.32 -14.42 -5.51
N SER A 350 -24.15 -14.95 -5.87
CA SER A 350 -23.50 -16.07 -5.19
C SER A 350 -22.80 -15.71 -3.87
N HIS A 351 -22.71 -14.42 -3.51
CA HIS A 351 -21.98 -13.94 -2.33
C HIS A 351 -22.92 -13.31 -1.29
N HIS A 352 -23.39 -14.12 -0.33
CA HIS A 352 -24.45 -13.78 0.63
C HIS A 352 -24.05 -12.84 1.81
N THR A 353 -22.87 -12.22 1.81
CA THR A 353 -22.32 -11.52 3.01
C THR A 353 -21.93 -10.05 2.79
N ASN A 354 -22.45 -9.39 1.75
CA ASN A 354 -22.01 -8.06 1.29
C ASN A 354 -22.03 -6.96 2.39
N GLU A 355 -23.07 -6.89 3.24
CA GLU A 355 -23.17 -5.86 4.30
C GLU A 355 -22.11 -6.06 5.40
N ALA A 356 -21.91 -7.30 5.85
CA ALA A 356 -20.87 -7.65 6.81
C ALA A 356 -19.47 -7.33 6.27
N GLN A 357 -19.23 -7.61 4.98
CA GLN A 357 -17.96 -7.30 4.34
C GLN A 357 -17.71 -5.78 4.29
N ALA A 358 -18.72 -4.98 3.92
CA ALA A 358 -18.60 -3.52 3.94
C ALA A 358 -18.32 -2.98 5.36
N PHE A 359 -19.01 -3.52 6.37
CA PHE A 359 -18.76 -3.18 7.77
C PHE A 359 -17.31 -3.47 8.19
N ILE A 360 -16.78 -4.65 7.85
CA ILE A 360 -15.39 -5.02 8.13
C ILE A 360 -14.41 -4.08 7.42
N MET A 361 -14.65 -3.72 6.16
CA MET A 361 -13.79 -2.81 5.39
C MET A 361 -13.75 -1.40 5.99
N LEU A 362 -14.91 -0.88 6.42
CA LEU A 362 -15.01 0.39 7.13
C LEU A 362 -14.27 0.35 8.45
N PHE A 363 -14.47 -0.70 9.26
CA PHE A 363 -13.72 -0.91 10.50
C PHE A 363 -12.21 -0.94 10.24
N TYR A 364 -11.75 -1.71 9.26
CA TYR A 364 -10.33 -1.79 8.94
C TYR A 364 -9.73 -0.45 8.55
N HIS A 365 -10.46 0.38 7.78
CA HIS A 365 -10.04 1.75 7.49
C HIS A 365 -9.88 2.56 8.77
N PHE A 366 -10.90 2.67 9.62
CA PHE A 366 -10.81 3.48 10.83
C PHE A 366 -9.83 2.93 11.87
N GLN A 367 -9.60 1.62 11.91
CA GLN A 367 -8.54 1.03 12.73
C GLN A 367 -7.15 1.52 12.28
N ARG A 368 -6.90 1.61 10.96
CA ARG A 368 -5.65 2.16 10.44
C ARG A 368 -5.53 3.64 10.77
N GLU A 369 -6.61 4.43 10.61
CA GLU A 369 -6.62 5.86 11.01
C GLU A 369 -6.28 6.03 12.48
N HIS A 370 -6.90 5.25 13.35
CA HIS A 370 -6.60 5.26 14.79
C HIS A 370 -5.12 4.96 15.07
N LEU A 371 -4.54 3.95 14.41
CA LEU A 371 -3.14 3.55 14.61
C LEU A 371 -2.14 4.59 14.11
N LYS A 372 -2.46 5.39 13.08
CA LYS A 372 -1.58 6.49 12.60
C LYS A 372 -1.30 7.52 13.69
N PHE A 373 -2.26 7.75 14.59
CA PHE A 373 -2.20 8.79 15.62
C PHE A 373 -2.12 8.22 17.04
N ALA A 374 -1.90 6.92 17.20
CA ALA A 374 -1.72 6.33 18.51
C ALA A 374 -0.41 6.81 19.14
N ASP A 375 -0.48 7.73 20.10
CA ASP A 375 0.67 8.25 20.87
C ASP A 375 1.20 7.21 21.88
N LYS A 376 1.66 6.06 21.35
CA LYS A 376 2.11 4.91 22.13
C LYS A 376 3.44 4.32 21.67
N THR A 377 4.02 4.89 20.62
CA THR A 377 5.41 4.65 20.21
C THR A 377 6.21 5.95 20.27
N ASP A 378 7.53 5.85 20.45
CA ASP A 378 8.45 7.01 20.35
C ASP A 378 8.50 7.60 18.92
N TYR A 379 7.90 6.89 17.96
CA TYR A 379 7.86 7.22 16.54
C TYR A 379 6.45 7.65 16.15
N LYS A 380 6.33 8.77 15.43
CA LYS A 380 5.07 9.21 14.82
C LYS A 380 4.94 8.56 13.46
N VAL A 381 3.83 7.87 13.20
CA VAL A 381 3.60 7.26 11.88
C VAL A 381 3.68 8.35 10.81
N LYS A 382 4.60 8.16 9.86
CA LYS A 382 4.83 9.01 8.69
C LYS A 382 4.43 8.27 7.42
N TYR A 383 4.64 6.96 7.42
CA TYR A 383 4.39 6.10 6.27
C TYR A 383 3.33 5.06 6.58
N VAL A 384 2.40 4.88 5.66
CA VAL A 384 1.48 3.75 5.65
C VAL A 384 1.75 2.90 4.43
N ASN A 385 2.20 1.68 4.68
CA ASN A 385 2.53 0.71 3.65
C ASN A 385 1.37 -0.28 3.55
N THR A 386 0.62 -0.22 2.46
CA THR A 386 -0.37 -1.24 2.14
C THR A 386 0.31 -2.31 1.28
N GLY A 387 0.89 -3.31 1.94
CA GLY A 387 1.63 -4.38 1.27
C GLY A 387 0.68 -5.46 0.82
N CYS A 388 0.21 -5.45 -0.42
CA CYS A 388 -0.57 -6.55 -0.96
C CYS A 388 0.16 -7.14 -2.16
N LYS A 389 0.28 -8.47 -2.25
CA LYS A 389 0.55 -9.15 -3.54
C LYS A 389 -0.63 -8.93 -4.50
N ASP A 390 -1.74 -8.40 -3.98
CA ASP A 390 -3.06 -8.52 -4.56
C ASP A 390 -3.78 -7.19 -4.82
N ASP A 391 -3.09 -6.05 -4.91
CA ASP A 391 -3.75 -4.80 -5.34
C ASP A 391 -4.41 -4.95 -6.72
N PHE A 392 -3.87 -5.85 -7.55
CA PHE A 392 -4.37 -6.13 -8.89
C PHE A 392 -5.04 -7.50 -9.03
N ASP A 393 -4.47 -8.56 -8.42
CA ASP A 393 -5.09 -9.89 -8.38
C ASP A 393 -6.35 -9.94 -7.50
N ARG A 394 -6.46 -9.12 -6.44
CA ARG A 394 -7.60 -9.09 -5.49
C ARG A 394 -8.36 -7.77 -5.41
N GLY A 395 -8.43 -6.99 -6.48
CA GLY A 395 -9.46 -5.94 -6.54
C GLY A 395 -9.11 -4.59 -5.94
N GLY A 396 -7.94 -4.42 -5.31
CA GLY A 396 -7.57 -3.17 -4.65
C GLY A 396 -8.60 -2.68 -3.61
N ALA A 397 -9.41 -3.60 -3.07
CA ALA A 397 -10.60 -3.29 -2.31
C ALA A 397 -10.30 -2.35 -1.12
N GLN A 398 -9.29 -2.67 -0.32
CA GLN A 398 -8.92 -1.87 0.85
C GLN A 398 -8.52 -0.44 0.48
N ASN A 399 -7.82 -0.27 -0.64
CA ASN A 399 -7.40 1.05 -1.13
C ASN A 399 -8.60 1.85 -1.65
N ILE A 400 -9.51 1.23 -2.43
CA ILE A 400 -10.75 1.88 -2.87
C ILE A 400 -11.56 2.34 -1.67
N ALA A 401 -11.82 1.44 -0.72
CA ALA A 401 -12.63 1.76 0.44
C ALA A 401 -12.01 2.91 1.25
N SER A 402 -10.70 2.84 1.51
CA SER A 402 -10.00 3.89 2.25
C SER A 402 -10.11 5.23 1.53
N ASP A 403 -9.76 5.29 0.25
CA ASP A 403 -9.79 6.54 -0.50
C ASP A 403 -11.17 7.15 -0.61
N ARG A 404 -12.19 6.32 -0.85
CA ARG A 404 -13.57 6.82 -0.92
C ARG A 404 -14.03 7.36 0.42
N VAL A 405 -13.66 6.73 1.54
CA VAL A 405 -13.96 7.26 2.88
C VAL A 405 -13.22 8.58 3.10
N ASP A 406 -11.92 8.64 2.84
CA ASP A 406 -11.09 9.85 3.02
C ASP A 406 -11.59 11.03 2.17
N GLN A 407 -11.94 10.77 0.92
CA GLN A 407 -12.53 11.76 0.01
C GLN A 407 -13.90 12.23 0.50
N THR A 408 -14.72 11.34 1.07
CA THR A 408 -16.02 11.71 1.63
C THR A 408 -15.87 12.53 2.91
N ILE A 409 -14.88 12.21 3.75
CA ILE A 409 -14.53 13.04 4.92
C ILE A 409 -14.14 14.46 4.45
N LEU A 410 -13.30 14.56 3.43
CA LEU A 410 -12.74 15.85 3.00
C LEU A 410 -13.73 16.70 2.19
N TYR A 411 -14.46 16.09 1.26
CA TYR A 411 -15.27 16.80 0.26
C TYR A 411 -16.78 16.57 0.39
N GLY A 412 -17.20 15.67 1.30
CA GLY A 412 -18.59 15.28 1.39
C GLY A 412 -19.07 14.56 0.14
N LYS A 413 -20.18 15.04 -0.43
CA LYS A 413 -20.75 14.49 -1.69
C LYS A 413 -20.10 15.08 -2.93
N GLU A 414 -19.47 16.24 -2.83
CA GLU A 414 -18.87 16.98 -3.96
C GLU A 414 -17.42 16.57 -4.19
N VAL A 415 -17.16 15.26 -4.25
CA VAL A 415 -15.80 14.74 -4.47
C VAL A 415 -15.34 15.12 -5.88
N PRO A 416 -14.17 15.78 -6.03
CA PRO A 416 -13.64 16.14 -7.35
C PRO A 416 -13.40 14.91 -8.23
N GLN A 417 -13.76 15.01 -9.51
CA GLN A 417 -13.56 13.92 -10.48
C GLN A 417 -12.09 13.45 -10.52
N GLU A 418 -11.13 14.37 -10.46
CA GLU A 418 -9.70 14.03 -10.46
C GLU A 418 -9.33 13.07 -9.33
N ALA A 419 -9.88 13.25 -8.12
CA ALA A 419 -9.62 12.37 -7.00
C ALA A 419 -10.24 10.98 -7.20
N LEU A 420 -11.43 10.92 -7.81
CA LEU A 420 -12.11 9.66 -8.15
C LEU A 420 -11.33 8.90 -9.23
N GLU A 421 -10.88 9.60 -10.27
CA GLU A 421 -10.06 9.06 -11.35
C GLU A 421 -8.72 8.52 -10.85
N ALA A 422 -8.08 9.21 -9.91
CA ALA A 422 -6.87 8.74 -9.25
C ALA A 422 -7.11 7.42 -8.49
N THR A 423 -8.19 7.32 -7.72
CA THR A 423 -8.56 6.06 -7.04
C THR A 423 -8.83 4.93 -8.05
N ALA A 424 -9.61 5.20 -9.10
CA ALA A 424 -9.92 4.21 -10.13
C ALA A 424 -8.66 3.70 -10.85
N SER A 425 -7.77 4.61 -11.23
CA SER A 425 -6.52 4.30 -11.92
C SER A 425 -5.50 3.59 -11.02
N SER A 426 -5.56 3.81 -9.71
CA SER A 426 -4.69 3.10 -8.76
C SER A 426 -4.99 1.59 -8.67
N VAL A 427 -6.22 1.19 -9.01
CA VAL A 427 -6.68 -0.21 -8.92
C VAL A 427 -6.65 -0.91 -10.28
N GLN A 428 -6.82 -0.16 -11.37
CA GLN A 428 -6.80 -0.71 -12.71
C GLN A 428 -5.37 -0.89 -13.20
N GLU A 429 -4.97 -2.14 -13.47
CA GLU A 429 -3.68 -2.38 -14.12
C GLU A 429 -3.66 -1.79 -15.53
N PRO A 430 -2.57 -1.11 -15.94
CA PRO A 430 -2.38 -0.83 -17.34
C PRO A 430 -2.36 -2.18 -18.12
N PRO A 431 -3.08 -2.33 -19.25
CA PRO A 431 -3.22 -3.61 -19.95
C PRO A 431 -1.90 -4.32 -20.33
N ILE A 432 -0.82 -3.54 -20.44
CA ILE A 432 0.55 -4.02 -20.66
C ILE A 432 1.07 -4.91 -19.53
N HIS A 433 0.58 -4.72 -18.31
CA HIS A 433 0.95 -5.49 -17.13
C HIS A 433 0.05 -6.72 -16.97
N ALA A 434 -1.27 -6.51 -16.98
CA ALA A 434 -2.26 -7.58 -16.78
C ALA A 434 -2.41 -8.54 -17.95
N LYS A 435 -1.71 -8.33 -19.07
CA LYS A 435 -2.01 -8.98 -20.36
C LYS A 435 -3.45 -8.70 -20.81
N GLY A 436 -3.99 -7.56 -20.41
CA GLY A 436 -5.40 -7.18 -20.59
C GLY A 436 -6.38 -8.05 -19.80
N ILE A 437 -5.95 -8.69 -18.70
CA ILE A 437 -6.85 -9.37 -17.78
C ILE A 437 -7.50 -8.32 -16.87
N PRO A 438 -8.83 -8.22 -16.84
CA PRO A 438 -9.49 -7.30 -15.91
C PRO A 438 -9.32 -7.79 -14.48
N VAL A 439 -9.36 -6.86 -13.54
CA VAL A 439 -9.39 -7.14 -12.11
C VAL A 439 -10.61 -8.03 -11.79
N ILE A 440 -10.47 -8.96 -10.84
CA ILE A 440 -11.55 -9.89 -10.49
C ILE A 440 -12.69 -9.14 -9.81
N ASN A 441 -13.85 -9.03 -10.48
CA ASN A 441 -14.98 -8.20 -10.02
C ASN A 441 -15.47 -8.54 -8.60
N HIS A 442 -15.64 -9.81 -8.24
CA HIS A 442 -16.12 -10.17 -6.90
C HIS A 442 -15.19 -9.71 -5.78
N ARG A 443 -13.90 -9.52 -6.07
CA ARG A 443 -12.93 -9.03 -5.09
C ARG A 443 -12.99 -7.51 -4.90
N MET A 444 -13.55 -6.76 -5.87
CA MET A 444 -13.85 -5.33 -5.72
C MET A 444 -15.16 -5.07 -4.97
N GLN A 445 -16.08 -6.04 -4.94
CA GLN A 445 -17.45 -5.87 -4.42
C GLN A 445 -17.54 -5.24 -3.04
N PRO A 446 -16.77 -5.66 -2.01
CA PRO A 446 -16.86 -5.06 -0.68
C PRO A 446 -16.70 -3.53 -0.71
N SER A 447 -15.79 -3.04 -1.54
CA SER A 447 -15.45 -1.61 -1.61
C SER A 447 -16.34 -0.81 -2.53
N LEU A 448 -16.90 -1.46 -3.56
CA LEU A 448 -17.99 -0.88 -4.34
C LEU A 448 -19.23 -0.66 -3.45
N LEU A 449 -19.49 -1.59 -2.53
CA LEU A 449 -20.57 -1.45 -1.55
C LEU A 449 -20.29 -0.31 -0.56
N VAL A 450 -19.06 -0.18 -0.05
CA VAL A 450 -18.65 0.97 0.76
C VAL A 450 -18.87 2.28 -0.02
N SER A 451 -18.44 2.34 -1.29
CA SER A 451 -18.63 3.52 -2.15
C SER A 451 -20.11 3.89 -2.30
N ARG A 452 -20.97 2.89 -2.44
CA ARG A 452 -22.43 3.07 -2.52
C ARG A 452 -23.02 3.56 -1.19
N LEU A 453 -22.63 2.97 -0.06
CA LEU A 453 -23.06 3.42 1.26
C LEU A 453 -22.71 4.90 1.49
N LEU A 454 -21.47 5.29 1.13
CA LEU A 454 -21.00 6.67 1.19
C LEU A 454 -21.87 7.61 0.36
N ALA A 455 -22.27 7.21 -0.86
CA ALA A 455 -23.19 7.98 -1.71
C ALA A 455 -24.59 8.15 -1.09
N THR A 456 -25.04 7.22 -0.24
CA THR A 456 -26.36 7.26 0.41
C THR A 456 -26.41 7.92 1.79
N LEU A 457 -25.26 8.29 2.38
CA LEU A 457 -25.25 8.93 3.71
C LEU A 457 -26.14 10.16 3.77
N SER A 458 -26.97 10.26 4.80
CA SER A 458 -27.70 11.47 5.17
C SER A 458 -26.76 12.58 5.63
N LYS A 459 -27.27 13.81 5.73
CA LYS A 459 -26.50 14.95 6.22
C LYS A 459 -25.93 14.70 7.61
N ASP A 460 -26.74 14.22 8.56
CA ASP A 460 -26.28 13.96 9.93
C ASP A 460 -25.17 12.91 10.00
N GLN A 461 -25.26 11.85 9.17
CA GLN A 461 -24.21 10.84 9.07
C GLN A 461 -22.93 11.41 8.46
N LEU A 462 -23.06 12.25 7.44
CA LEU A 462 -21.92 12.92 6.84
C LEU A 462 -21.25 13.88 7.83
N ASP A 463 -22.02 14.71 8.53
CA ASP A 463 -21.53 15.64 9.55
C ASP A 463 -20.78 14.88 10.66
N LYS A 464 -21.31 13.74 11.12
CA LYS A 464 -20.61 12.84 12.08
C LYS A 464 -19.29 12.32 11.53
N LEU A 465 -19.27 11.88 10.28
CA LEU A 465 -18.08 11.36 9.61
C LEU A 465 -17.01 12.44 9.46
N GLN A 466 -17.38 13.64 9.00
CA GLN A 466 -16.47 14.78 8.79
C GLN A 466 -15.97 15.39 10.11
N ALA A 467 -16.77 15.33 11.17
CA ALA A 467 -16.37 15.81 12.49
C ALA A 467 -15.40 14.86 13.21
N ARG A 468 -15.23 13.63 12.72
CA ARG A 468 -14.37 12.63 13.37
C ARG A 468 -12.92 13.09 13.35
N LYS A 469 -12.30 13.13 14.55
CA LYS A 469 -10.88 13.37 14.74
C LYS A 469 -10.19 12.13 15.28
N TRP A 470 -8.93 11.92 14.90
CA TRP A 470 -8.09 10.82 15.36
C TRP A 470 -6.86 11.38 16.07
N GLY A 471 -6.70 11.06 17.36
CA GLY A 471 -5.65 11.69 18.18
C GLY A 471 -5.70 13.22 18.20
N GLY A 472 -6.89 13.82 18.00
CA GLY A 472 -7.07 15.26 17.88
C GLY A 472 -6.83 15.86 16.49
N PHE A 473 -6.43 15.04 15.51
CA PHE A 473 -6.21 15.46 14.12
C PHE A 473 -7.47 15.29 13.26
N ALA A 474 -7.74 16.27 12.41
CA ALA A 474 -8.73 16.20 11.33
C ALA A 474 -8.03 16.08 9.98
N LEU A 475 -8.62 15.33 9.05
CA LEU A 475 -8.16 15.28 7.66
C LEU A 475 -8.48 16.62 6.99
N THR A 476 -7.48 17.26 6.39
CA THR A 476 -7.63 18.60 5.78
C THR A 476 -7.09 18.69 4.37
N GLY A 477 -6.37 17.66 3.91
CA GLY A 477 -5.82 17.61 2.57
C GLY A 477 -5.64 16.18 2.09
N TYR A 478 -5.81 16.01 0.78
CA TYR A 478 -5.61 14.76 0.07
C TYR A 478 -4.94 15.10 -1.26
N THR A 479 -3.74 14.59 -1.48
CA THR A 479 -3.04 14.71 -2.76
C THR A 479 -2.77 13.32 -3.30
N ALA A 480 -3.33 13.01 -4.47
CA ALA A 480 -3.01 11.77 -5.17
C ALA A 480 -1.53 11.77 -5.63
N GLY A 481 -0.91 10.60 -5.63
CA GLY A 481 0.51 10.36 -5.94
C GLY A 481 1.08 11.12 -7.16
N PRO A 482 0.37 11.27 -8.30
CA PRO A 482 0.89 11.97 -9.48
C PRO A 482 1.32 13.41 -9.25
N ASN A 483 0.69 14.07 -8.27
CA ASN A 483 0.81 15.50 -8.00
C ASN A 483 1.65 15.80 -6.76
N VAL A 484 2.26 14.78 -6.14
CA VAL A 484 3.07 14.94 -4.93
C VAL A 484 4.53 15.20 -5.29
N SER A 485 5.09 16.25 -4.72
CA SER A 485 6.54 16.51 -4.68
C SER A 485 6.96 16.49 -3.22
N LEU A 486 7.84 15.55 -2.84
CA LEU A 486 8.34 15.38 -1.47
C LEU A 486 9.23 16.54 -0.99
N ASN A 487 9.80 17.31 -1.92
CA ASN A 487 10.66 18.45 -1.62
C ASN A 487 9.92 19.77 -1.40
N LYS A 488 8.68 19.74 -0.90
CA LYS A 488 8.05 20.93 -0.31
C LYS A 488 8.43 21.02 1.17
N GLN A 489 9.71 21.07 1.49
CA GLN A 489 10.22 21.47 2.80
C GLN A 489 11.34 22.50 2.65
#